data_AF-A0A7R9MWS8-F1
#
_entry.id   AF-A0A7R9MWS8-F1
#
_cell.length_a   1.000
_cell.length_b   1.000
_cell.length_c   1.000
_cell.angle_alpha   90.00
_cell.angle_beta   90.00
_cell.angle_gamma   90.00
#
_symmetry.space_group_name_H-M   'P 1'
#
loop_
_entity.id
_entity.type
_entity.pdbx_description
1 polymer ?
#
loop_
_entity_poly.entity_id
_entity_poly.type
_entity_poly.pdbx_seq_one_letter_code
_entity_poly.pdbx_strand_id
1 'polypeptide(L)'
;MEYMNEFIPTISGFLKTIIFVRHKRTADRLVRVLKRDSFPARALHSDKEQNERDFVIREFRKGSIPILVATEVASRGLDFKDVRLVLNYDFPSKMEDYIHRIGRTGRHKDKGTALTL
;
A
#
# COMPACT_ATOMS: atom_id res chain seq x y z
N MET A 1 3.00 16.40 5.45
CA MET A 1 3.70 16.07 6.72
C MET A 1 2.71 16.14 7.88
N GLU A 2 1.69 16.99 7.78
CA GLU A 2 0.63 17.17 8.79
C GLU A 2 -0.21 15.89 9.05
N TYR A 3 -0.68 15.20 8.00
CA TYR A 3 -1.55 14.01 8.10
C TYR A 3 -0.89 12.73 8.63
N MET A 4 0.42 12.79 8.91
CA MET A 4 1.23 11.58 9.08
C MET A 4 1.11 11.00 10.50
N ASN A 5 0.91 11.86 11.49
CA ASN A 5 0.68 11.49 12.88
C ASN A 5 -0.72 10.88 13.09
N GLU A 6 -1.70 11.26 12.27
CA GLU A 6 -3.04 10.65 12.27
C GLU A 6 -3.03 9.26 11.61
N PHE A 7 -2.14 9.08 10.64
CA PHE A 7 -2.12 7.88 9.81
C PHE A 7 -1.36 6.70 10.43
N ILE A 8 -0.21 6.92 11.06
CA ILE A 8 0.60 5.85 11.67
C ILE A 8 -0.18 4.99 12.68
N PRO A 9 -0.98 5.57 13.61
CA PRO A 9 -1.82 4.80 14.52
C PRO A 9 -2.76 3.85 13.78
N THR A 10 -3.32 4.29 12.65
CA THR A 10 -4.19 3.46 11.82
C THR A 10 -3.44 2.25 11.29
N ILE A 11 -2.21 2.40 10.78
CA ILE A 11 -1.41 1.28 10.27
C ILE A 11 -1.05 0.27 11.36
N SER A 12 -0.73 0.75 12.56
CA SER A 12 -0.23 -0.09 13.65
C SER A 12 -1.18 -1.23 14.04
N GLY A 13 -2.48 -1.09 13.77
CA GLY A 13 -3.48 -2.13 14.01
C GLY A 13 -3.56 -3.22 12.94
N PHE A 14 -2.86 -3.09 11.80
CA PHE A 14 -3.03 -3.97 10.65
C PHE A 14 -1.72 -4.58 10.14
N LEU A 15 -1.70 -5.91 10.07
CA LEU A 15 -0.53 -6.70 9.69
C LEU A 15 -0.22 -6.72 8.18
N LYS A 16 -1.18 -6.35 7.31
CA LYS A 16 -0.99 -6.36 5.86
C LYS A 16 -1.73 -5.19 5.23
N THR A 17 -0.98 -4.20 4.77
CA THR A 17 -1.49 -2.89 4.36
C THR A 17 -0.96 -2.51 2.98
N ILE A 18 -1.84 -2.02 2.10
CA ILE A 18 -1.45 -1.37 0.85
C ILE A 18 -1.79 0.11 0.95
N ILE A 19 -0.81 0.95 0.60
CA ILE A 19 -0.95 2.40 0.53
C ILE A 19 -0.80 2.82 -0.92
N PHE A 20 -1.85 3.38 -1.49
CA PHE A 20 -1.84 3.90 -2.86
C PHE A 20 -1.49 5.39 -2.87
N VAL A 21 -0.48 5.73 -3.67
CA VAL A 21 -0.02 7.11 -3.90
C VAL A 21 0.02 7.41 -5.40
N ARG A 22 -0.09 8.68 -5.78
CA ARG A 22 -0.08 9.12 -7.17
C ARG A 22 1.32 9.06 -7.78
N HIS A 23 2.34 9.49 -7.03
CA HIS A 23 3.69 9.71 -7.56
C HIS A 23 4.74 8.79 -6.92
N LYS A 24 5.67 8.29 -7.74
CA LYS A 24 6.81 7.46 -7.30
C LYS A 24 7.66 8.11 -6.20
N ARG A 25 7.92 9.42 -6.32
CA ARG A 25 8.66 10.20 -5.31
C ARG A 25 7.95 10.21 -3.96
N THR A 26 6.61 10.27 -3.97
CA THR A 26 5.79 10.15 -2.76
C THR A 26 5.91 8.76 -2.16
N ALA A 27 5.90 7.71 -2.99
CA ALA A 27 6.07 6.33 -2.52
C ALA A 27 7.40 6.14 -1.77
N ASP A 28 8.52 6.53 -2.39
CA ASP A 28 9.85 6.41 -1.78
C ASP A 28 9.99 7.28 -0.52
N ARG A 29 9.41 8.50 -0.53
CA ARG A 29 9.42 9.37 0.65
C ARG A 29 8.63 8.73 1.78
N LEU A 30 7.43 8.22 1.52
CA LEU A 30 6.58 7.61 2.54
C LEU A 30 7.23 6.36 3.13
N VAL A 31 7.87 5.52 2.31
CA VAL A 31 8.62 4.35 2.80
C VAL A 31 9.76 4.76 3.73
N ARG A 32 10.53 5.80 3.40
CA ARG A 32 11.61 6.29 4.28
C ARG A 32 11.07 6.70 5.64
N VAL A 33 9.92 7.36 5.65
CA VAL A 33 9.30 7.79 6.89
C VAL A 33 8.75 6.61 7.70
N LEU A 34 7.98 5.71 7.08
CA LEU A 34 7.48 4.50 7.74
C LEU A 34 8.62 3.70 8.38
N LYS A 35 9.74 3.53 7.67
CA LYS A 35 10.91 2.84 8.20
C LYS A 35 11.56 3.57 9.39
N ARG A 36 11.65 4.89 9.35
CA ARG A 36 12.17 5.70 10.47
C ARG A 36 11.31 5.50 11.72
N ASP A 37 10.01 5.35 11.52
CA ASP A 37 9.04 5.15 12.60
C ASP A 37 8.83 3.64 12.91
N SER A 38 9.78 2.79 12.51
CA SER A 38 9.83 1.34 12.77
C SER A 38 8.74 0.48 12.10
N PHE A 39 8.12 0.98 11.03
CA PHE A 39 7.18 0.23 10.20
C PHE A 39 7.86 -0.33 8.95
N PRO A 40 8.02 -1.67 8.83
CA PRO A 40 8.68 -2.26 7.67
C PRO A 40 7.85 -2.09 6.39
N ALA A 41 8.35 -1.27 5.47
CA ALA A 41 7.67 -0.94 4.22
C ALA A 41 8.58 -1.07 2.98
N ARG A 42 7.97 -1.25 1.81
CA ARG A 42 8.63 -1.14 0.49
C ARG A 42 7.74 -0.42 -0.52
N ALA A 43 8.39 0.20 -1.51
CA ALA A 43 7.72 0.91 -2.59
C ALA A 43 7.62 0.03 -3.84
N LEU A 44 6.54 0.19 -4.60
CA LEU A 44 6.34 -0.45 -5.90
C LEU A 44 5.86 0.60 -6.92
N HIS A 45 6.73 0.97 -7.85
CA HIS A 45 6.47 1.92 -8.93
C HIS A 45 7.29 1.58 -10.18
N SER A 46 7.09 2.34 -11.27
CA SER A 46 7.70 2.08 -12.59
C SER A 46 9.23 2.08 -12.59
N ASP A 47 9.85 2.94 -11.79
CA ASP A 47 11.33 3.07 -11.73
C ASP A 47 12.01 1.97 -10.91
N LYS A 48 11.26 1.01 -10.37
CA LYS A 48 11.83 -0.14 -9.66
C LYS A 48 12.30 -1.16 -10.67
N GLU A 49 13.55 -1.63 -10.53
CA GLU A 49 14.10 -2.72 -11.32
C GLU A 49 13.22 -3.97 -11.21
N GLN A 50 13.10 -4.75 -12.29
CA GLN A 50 12.21 -5.90 -12.34
C GLN A 50 12.50 -6.90 -11.20
N ASN A 51 13.77 -7.16 -10.91
CA ASN A 51 14.18 -8.02 -9.79
C ASN A 51 13.72 -7.47 -8.42
N GLU A 52 13.76 -6.15 -8.22
CA GLU A 52 13.25 -5.52 -6.99
C GLU A 52 11.73 -5.63 -6.92
N ARG A 53 11.03 -5.42 -8.04
CA ARG A 53 9.57 -5.57 -8.13
C ARG A 53 9.14 -6.98 -7.73
N ASP A 54 9.76 -8.00 -8.31
CA ASP A 54 9.44 -9.41 -8.04
C ASP A 54 9.75 -9.80 -6.59
N PHE A 55 10.87 -9.32 -6.06
CA PHE A 55 11.20 -9.46 -4.64
C PHE A 55 10.11 -8.84 -3.74
N VAL A 56 9.75 -7.57 -3.97
CA VAL A 56 8.77 -6.86 -3.14
C VAL A 56 7.39 -7.53 -3.20
N ILE A 57 6.95 -7.94 -4.39
CA ILE A 57 5.67 -8.63 -4.59
C ILE A 57 5.64 -9.95 -3.80
N ARG A 58 6.72 -10.74 -3.89
CA ARG A 58 6.83 -12.02 -3.19
C ARG A 58 6.83 -11.84 -1.67
N GLU A 59 7.63 -10.92 -1.15
CA GLU A 59 7.75 -10.67 0.29
C GLU A 59 6.46 -10.05 0.87
N PHE A 60 5.81 -9.17 0.13
CA PHE A 60 4.49 -8.66 0.52
C PHE A 60 3.43 -9.76 0.56
N ARG A 61 3.43 -10.68 -0.41
CA ARG A 61 2.50 -11.83 -0.42
C ARG A 61 2.69 -12.73 0.80
N LYS A 62 3.95 -13.00 1.18
CA LYS A 62 4.33 -13.79 2.37
C LYS A 62 4.08 -13.08 3.70
N GLY A 63 3.95 -11.75 3.70
CA GLY A 63 3.78 -10.93 4.90
C GLY A 63 5.08 -10.54 5.60
N SER A 64 6.25 -10.91 5.08
CA SER A 64 7.56 -10.47 5.60
C SER A 64 7.78 -8.97 5.41
N ILE A 65 7.14 -8.38 4.41
CA ILE A 65 6.98 -6.93 4.26
C ILE A 65 5.49 -6.62 4.43
N PRO A 66 5.04 -6.12 5.59
CA PRO A 66 3.63 -5.92 5.89
C PRO A 66 3.02 -4.71 5.18
N ILE A 67 3.84 -3.74 4.76
CA ILE A 67 3.34 -2.49 4.15
C ILE A 67 3.92 -2.31 2.74
N LEU A 68 3.02 -2.23 1.76
CA LEU A 68 3.35 -1.92 0.38
C LEU A 68 2.86 -0.51 0.02
N VAL A 69 3.76 0.36 -0.41
CA VAL A 69 3.42 1.69 -0.95
C VAL A 69 3.50 1.64 -2.47
N ALA A 70 2.38 1.73 -3.16
CA ALA A 70 2.31 1.49 -4.60
C ALA A 70 1.71 2.66 -5.38
N THR A 71 2.18 2.87 -6.61
CA THR A 71 1.46 3.67 -7.59
C THR A 71 0.47 2.82 -8.39
N GLU A 72 -0.58 3.44 -8.95
CA GLU A 72 -1.61 2.73 -9.72
C GLU A 72 -1.01 1.87 -10.83
N VAL A 73 -0.18 2.47 -11.68
CA VAL A 73 0.43 1.81 -12.85
C VAL A 73 1.19 0.55 -12.43
N ALA A 74 1.90 0.60 -11.30
CA ALA A 74 2.75 -0.51 -10.88
C ALA A 74 2.00 -1.64 -10.19
N SER A 75 0.76 -1.40 -9.76
CA SER A 75 -0.08 -2.36 -9.03
C SER A 75 -1.14 -3.04 -9.90
N ARG A 76 -1.41 -2.52 -11.10
CA ARG A 76 -2.35 -3.12 -12.06
C ARG A 76 -1.91 -4.52 -12.46
N GLY A 77 -2.88 -5.43 -12.57
CA GLY A 77 -2.64 -6.85 -12.88
C GLY A 77 -2.06 -7.67 -11.73
N LEU A 78 -1.70 -7.05 -10.60
CA LEU A 78 -1.22 -7.78 -9.43
C LEU A 78 -2.39 -8.20 -8.54
N ASP A 79 -2.41 -9.48 -8.20
CA ASP A 79 -3.35 -10.02 -7.24
C ASP A 79 -2.71 -10.03 -5.84
N PHE A 80 -3.04 -8.98 -5.09
CA PHE A 80 -2.74 -8.86 -3.67
C PHE A 80 -4.00 -9.19 -2.88
N LYS A 81 -4.12 -10.45 -2.45
CA LYS A 81 -5.23 -10.94 -1.62
C LYS A 81 -4.95 -10.73 -0.14
N ASP A 82 -6.04 -10.74 0.63
CA ASP A 82 -6.05 -10.78 2.10
C ASP A 82 -5.33 -9.58 2.76
N VAL A 83 -5.44 -8.43 2.10
CA VAL A 83 -4.98 -7.15 2.67
C VAL A 83 -5.98 -6.72 3.73
N ARG A 84 -5.49 -6.36 4.92
CA ARG A 84 -6.34 -5.94 6.05
C ARG A 84 -6.75 -4.47 5.92
N LEU A 85 -5.82 -3.63 5.49
CA LEU A 85 -6.04 -2.20 5.29
C LEU A 85 -5.64 -1.77 3.87
N VAL A 86 -6.57 -1.12 3.17
CA VAL A 86 -6.27 -0.34 1.98
C VAL A 86 -6.31 1.13 2.36
N LEU A 87 -5.20 1.85 2.18
CA LEU A 87 -5.16 3.30 2.29
C LEU A 87 -5.03 3.93 0.91
N ASN A 88 -5.94 4.82 0.57
CA ASN A 88 -5.78 5.78 -0.52
C ASN A 88 -5.16 7.05 0.04
N TYR A 89 -3.84 7.16 -0.02
CA TYR A 89 -3.15 8.40 0.38
C TYR A 89 -3.44 9.54 -0.60
N ASP A 90 -3.49 9.20 -1.89
CA ASP A 90 -4.00 10.08 -2.93
C ASP A 90 -5.26 9.46 -3.52
N PHE A 91 -6.34 10.24 -3.60
CA PHE A 91 -7.54 9.82 -4.34
C PHE A 91 -7.16 9.47 -5.79
N PRO A 92 -7.65 8.32 -6.31
CA PRO A 92 -7.39 7.92 -7.69
C PRO A 92 -7.94 8.94 -8.69
N SER A 93 -7.41 8.94 -9.90
CA SER A 93 -7.92 9.82 -10.97
C SER A 93 -9.32 9.45 -11.44
N LYS A 94 -9.75 8.20 -11.19
CA LYS A 94 -11.03 7.63 -11.63
C LYS A 94 -11.68 6.82 -10.52
N MET A 95 -13.01 6.77 -10.51
CA MET A 95 -13.78 6.03 -9.51
C MET A 95 -13.59 4.51 -9.66
N GLU A 96 -13.40 4.01 -10.87
CA GLU A 96 -13.17 2.59 -11.12
C GLU A 96 -11.86 2.12 -10.47
N ASP A 97 -10.82 2.94 -10.53
CA ASP A 97 -9.56 2.68 -9.84
C ASP A 97 -9.78 2.67 -8.31
N TYR A 98 -10.64 3.53 -7.76
CA TYR A 98 -11.01 3.49 -6.33
C TYR A 98 -11.62 2.14 -5.94
N ILE A 99 -12.61 1.67 -6.70
CA ILE A 99 -13.30 0.40 -6.47
C ILE A 99 -12.29 -0.76 -6.54
N HIS A 100 -11.39 -0.76 -7.53
CA HIS A 100 -10.35 -1.79 -7.66
C HIS A 100 -9.35 -1.79 -6.49
N ARG A 101 -9.02 -0.61 -5.95
CA ARG A 101 -8.12 -0.49 -4.79
C ARG A 101 -8.77 -1.04 -3.53
N ILE A 102 -9.99 -0.59 -3.20
CA ILE A 102 -10.68 -1.06 -1.98
C ILE A 102 -11.06 -2.54 -2.07
N GLY A 103 -11.29 -3.07 -3.27
CA GLY A 103 -11.52 -4.50 -3.51
C GLY A 103 -10.34 -5.43 -3.19
N ARG A 104 -9.20 -4.89 -2.73
CA ARG A 104 -8.06 -5.66 -2.21
C ARG A 104 -8.22 -6.07 -0.74
N THR A 105 -9.14 -5.43 -0.01
CA THR A 105 -9.51 -5.80 1.36
C THR A 105 -10.92 -6.40 1.42
N GLY A 106 -11.27 -6.98 2.57
CA GLY A 106 -12.66 -7.40 2.87
C GLY A 106 -13.17 -8.57 2.03
N ARG A 107 -12.31 -9.54 1.73
CA ARG A 107 -12.70 -10.76 1.00
C ARG A 107 -13.03 -11.89 1.99
N HIS A 108 -14.00 -12.74 1.65
CA HIS A 108 -14.56 -13.82 2.49
C HIS A 108 -15.28 -13.31 3.76
N LYS A 109 -15.17 -14.05 4.88
CA LYS A 109 -15.78 -13.72 6.18
C LYS A 109 -14.99 -12.67 6.98
N ASP A 110 -13.82 -12.27 6.48
CA ASP A 110 -12.96 -11.30 7.16
C ASP A 110 -13.36 -9.86 6.83
N LYS A 111 -13.51 -9.05 7.89
CA LYS A 111 -13.75 -7.61 7.74
C LYS A 111 -12.49 -6.93 7.22
N GLY A 112 -12.66 -6.16 6.15
CA GLY A 112 -11.64 -5.30 5.58
C GLY A 112 -11.84 -3.83 5.95
N THR A 113 -10.77 -3.06 5.98
CA THR A 113 -10.83 -1.60 6.18
C THR A 113 -10.24 -0.89 4.97
N ALA A 114 -10.98 0.10 4.45
CA ALA A 114 -10.48 1.03 3.46
C ALA A 114 -10.61 2.46 4.00
N LEU A 115 -9.52 3.22 3.92
CA LEU A 115 -9.47 4.63 4.31
C LEU A 115 -8.95 5.47 3.15
N THR A 116 -9.46 6.69 3.03
CA THR A 116 -9.11 7.64 1.98
C THR A 116 -8.90 9.00 2.60
N LEU A 117 -7.80 9.66 2.20
CA LEU A 117 -7.45 11.02 2.63
C LEU A 117 -7.91 12.06 1.60
#